data_AF-A0A1I7U6D0-F1
#
_entry.id   AF-A0A1I7U6D0-F1
#
_cell.length_a   1.000
_cell.length_b   1.000
_cell.length_c   1.000
_cell.angle_alpha   90.00
_cell.angle_beta   90.00
_cell.angle_gamma   90.00
#
_symmetry.space_group_name_H-M   'P 1'
#
loop_
_entity.id
_entity.type
_entity.pdbx_description
1 polymer ?
#
loop_
_entity_poly.entity_id
_entity_poly.type
_entity_poly.pdbx_seq_one_letter_code
_entity_poly.pdbx_strand_id
1 'polypeptide(L)'
;MELNKREIVDVNGIKSYFFSNLAQYVTANDELLLNSPQEANGFASFVMGATKELPREEDIQALIAPDNGPAGVLAAGLDAYFILGKELTAPFQKAVTKLSELGFTHELVSVINDEKKLAGLIRENKLKKTEEAKILQTVLKIRTAEDNEQRFEEISDLCAMDLDFDAFTLIKLFKLEEVSKIRIKDILGKLTASLERGSAMKAFL
;
A
#
# COMPACT_ATOMS: atom_id res chain seq x y z
N MET A 1 -18.48 17.16 -3.80
CA MET A 1 -17.49 16.90 -2.74
C MET A 1 -16.75 15.63 -3.14
N GLU A 2 -15.65 15.76 -3.88
CA GLU A 2 -14.87 14.62 -4.40
C GLU A 2 -13.72 14.30 -3.42
N LEU A 3 -14.01 13.61 -2.31
CA LEU A 3 -13.02 13.26 -1.27
C LEU A 3 -12.45 11.83 -1.40
N ASN A 4 -12.77 11.12 -2.49
CA ASN A 4 -12.29 9.75 -2.77
C ASN A 4 -11.35 9.70 -3.98
N LYS A 5 -10.62 10.78 -4.24
CA LYS A 5 -9.62 10.78 -5.31
C LYS A 5 -8.42 9.95 -4.90
N ARG A 6 -7.84 9.25 -5.87
CA ARG A 6 -6.58 8.54 -5.68
C ARG A 6 -5.44 9.55 -5.68
N GLU A 7 -5.04 9.99 -4.50
CA GLU A 7 -4.07 11.06 -4.32
C GLU A 7 -2.82 10.54 -3.61
N ILE A 8 -1.65 10.86 -4.17
CA ILE A 8 -0.35 10.54 -3.57
C ILE A 8 -0.06 11.56 -2.47
N VAL A 9 0.28 11.09 -1.29
CA VAL A 9 0.63 11.92 -0.13
C VAL A 9 2.13 11.84 0.13
N ASP A 10 2.75 12.98 0.45
CA ASP A 10 4.15 13.05 0.89
C ASP A 10 4.19 13.21 2.42
N VAL A 11 4.85 12.28 3.10
CA VAL A 11 5.07 12.32 4.55
C VAL A 11 6.56 12.32 4.83
N ASN A 12 7.10 13.50 5.15
CA ASN A 12 8.52 13.71 5.45
C ASN A 12 9.47 13.15 4.37
N GLY A 13 9.12 13.31 3.09
CA GLY A 13 9.89 12.82 1.95
C GLY A 13 9.56 11.39 1.53
N ILE A 14 8.64 10.72 2.21
CA ILE A 14 8.10 9.41 1.80
C ILE A 14 6.79 9.66 1.06
N LYS A 15 6.79 9.45 -0.26
CA LYS A 15 5.57 9.48 -1.07
C LYS A 15 4.87 8.12 -1.00
N SER A 16 3.56 8.14 -0.73
CA SER A 16 2.74 6.95 -0.62
C SER A 16 1.30 7.24 -1.02
N TYR A 17 0.68 6.27 -1.69
CA TYR A 17 -0.76 6.23 -1.94
C TYR A 17 -1.43 5.24 -0.98
N PHE A 18 -0.99 3.98 -0.99
CA PHE A 18 -1.65 2.88 -0.27
C PHE A 18 -1.36 2.88 1.24
N PHE A 19 -0.18 3.35 1.63
CA PHE A 19 0.40 3.14 2.96
C PHE A 19 0.81 4.46 3.63
N SER A 20 0.05 5.54 3.39
CA SER A 20 0.37 6.88 3.91
C SER A 20 0.44 6.93 5.45
N ASN A 21 -0.45 6.22 6.14
CA ASN A 21 -0.39 6.11 7.61
C ASN A 21 0.78 5.27 8.09
N LEU A 22 1.19 4.26 7.33
CA LEU A 22 2.42 3.51 7.63
C LEU A 22 3.63 4.44 7.46
N ALA A 23 3.70 5.23 6.38
CA ALA A 23 4.75 6.24 6.17
C ALA A 23 4.80 7.27 7.32
N GLN A 24 3.64 7.72 7.79
CA GLN A 24 3.55 8.58 8.97
C GLN A 24 4.01 7.87 10.25
N TYR A 25 3.60 6.61 10.45
CA TYR A 25 4.01 5.86 11.62
C TYR A 25 5.53 5.67 11.67
N VAL A 26 6.14 5.23 10.56
CA VAL A 26 7.59 4.96 10.53
C VAL A 26 8.42 6.22 10.72
N THR A 27 7.94 7.36 10.22
CA THR A 27 8.65 8.65 10.39
C THR A 27 8.47 9.24 11.78
N ALA A 28 7.35 8.98 12.45
CA ALA A 28 7.08 9.48 13.79
C ALA A 28 7.61 8.59 14.92
N ASN A 29 7.94 7.32 14.63
CA ASN A 29 8.32 6.31 15.61
C ASN A 29 9.64 5.61 15.26
N ASP A 30 10.56 6.33 14.62
CA ASP A 30 11.85 5.81 14.17
C ASP A 30 12.71 5.28 15.33
N GLU A 31 12.80 6.02 16.44
CA GLU A 31 13.52 5.59 17.64
C GLU A 31 12.89 4.34 18.28
N LEU A 32 11.56 4.26 18.29
CA LEU A 32 10.84 3.11 18.86
C LEU A 32 11.07 1.86 18.00
N LEU A 33 10.97 2.01 16.67
CA LEU A 33 11.30 0.95 15.74
C LEU A 33 12.75 0.49 16.00
N LEU A 34 13.71 1.41 16.14
CA LEU A 34 15.15 1.10 16.31
C LEU A 34 15.46 0.35 17.59
N ASN A 35 14.95 0.86 18.70
CA ASN A 35 15.40 0.44 20.02
C ASN A 35 14.49 -0.62 20.64
N SER A 36 13.21 -0.69 20.24
CA SER A 36 12.22 -1.58 20.85
C SER A 36 11.16 -2.04 19.83
N PRO A 37 11.56 -2.73 18.73
CA PRO A 37 10.64 -3.07 17.63
C PRO A 37 9.51 -4.03 17.99
N GLN A 38 9.62 -4.75 19.11
CA GLN A 38 8.56 -5.62 19.65
C GLN A 38 7.44 -4.82 20.32
N GLU A 39 7.71 -3.57 20.71
CA GLU A 39 6.73 -2.64 21.31
C GLU A 39 6.10 -1.73 20.25
N ALA A 40 6.72 -1.62 19.06
CA ALA A 40 6.15 -0.93 17.92
C ALA A 40 5.03 -1.75 17.24
N ASN A 41 4.25 -1.09 16.38
CA ASN A 41 3.27 -1.76 15.52
C ASN A 41 3.94 -2.86 14.68
N GLY A 42 3.39 -4.07 14.73
CA GLY A 42 4.00 -5.24 14.09
C GLY A 42 4.12 -5.13 12.57
N PHE A 43 3.21 -4.41 11.89
CA PHE A 43 3.28 -4.18 10.46
C PHE A 43 4.41 -3.23 10.09
N ALA A 44 4.57 -2.13 10.84
CA ALA A 44 5.71 -1.24 10.66
C ALA A 44 7.05 -1.95 10.92
N SER A 45 7.16 -2.68 12.03
CA SER A 45 8.36 -3.45 12.36
C SER A 45 8.73 -4.48 11.30
N PHE A 46 7.74 -5.19 10.74
CA PHE A 46 7.96 -6.16 9.67
C PHE A 46 8.43 -5.50 8.37
N VAL A 47 7.75 -4.43 7.92
CA VAL A 47 8.09 -3.75 6.66
C VAL A 47 9.48 -3.14 6.73
N MET A 48 9.82 -2.50 7.86
CA MET A 48 11.14 -1.90 8.07
C MET A 48 12.23 -2.93 8.37
N GLY A 49 11.91 -4.23 8.40
CA GLY A 49 12.89 -5.30 8.65
C GLY A 49 13.39 -5.38 10.08
N ALA A 50 12.77 -4.65 11.01
CA ALA A 50 13.06 -4.67 12.43
C ALA A 50 12.71 -6.02 13.08
N THR A 51 11.70 -6.70 12.53
CA THR A 51 11.32 -8.05 12.90
C THR A 51 11.12 -8.92 11.66
N LYS A 52 11.20 -10.25 11.85
CA LYS A 52 10.87 -11.25 10.82
C LYS A 52 9.46 -11.81 10.98
N GLU A 53 8.77 -11.41 12.05
CA GLU A 53 7.43 -11.91 12.39
C GLU A 53 6.41 -11.33 11.42
N LEU A 54 5.53 -12.17 10.89
CA LEU A 54 4.45 -11.70 10.03
C LEU A 54 3.48 -10.84 10.84
N PRO A 55 3.03 -9.70 10.30
CA PRO A 55 2.15 -8.82 11.03
C PRO A 55 0.76 -9.44 11.19
N ARG A 56 0.12 -9.17 12.34
CA ARG A 56 -1.26 -9.58 12.59
C ARG A 56 -2.21 -8.74 11.76
N GLU A 57 -3.43 -9.25 11.53
CA GLU A 57 -4.44 -8.49 10.78
C GLU A 57 -4.79 -7.16 11.44
N GLU A 58 -4.82 -7.11 12.76
CA GLU A 58 -5.05 -5.91 13.56
C GLU A 58 -3.95 -4.86 13.34
N ASP A 59 -2.69 -5.28 13.31
CA ASP A 59 -1.53 -4.40 13.08
C ASP A 59 -1.60 -3.78 11.66
N ILE A 60 -1.98 -4.58 10.66
CA ILE A 60 -2.18 -4.15 9.29
C ILE A 60 -3.36 -3.17 9.20
N GLN A 61 -4.50 -3.52 9.81
CA GLN A 61 -5.70 -2.68 9.76
C GLN A 61 -5.47 -1.31 10.36
N ALA A 62 -4.76 -1.24 11.49
CA ALA A 62 -4.45 0.02 12.16
C ALA A 62 -3.71 1.03 11.26
N LEU A 63 -2.94 0.55 10.26
CA LEU A 63 -2.13 1.40 9.39
C LEU A 63 -2.56 1.42 7.91
N ILE A 64 -3.40 0.47 7.44
CA ILE A 64 -3.95 0.50 6.07
C ILE A 64 -5.29 1.24 6.02
N ALA A 65 -6.22 0.91 6.92
CA ALA A 65 -7.57 1.45 6.93
C ALA A 65 -8.07 1.59 8.38
N PRO A 66 -7.55 2.57 9.15
CA PRO A 66 -7.95 2.75 10.54
C PRO A 66 -9.42 3.12 10.65
N ASP A 67 -10.07 2.68 11.73
CA ASP A 67 -11.51 2.82 11.94
C ASP A 67 -12.03 4.27 11.91
N ASN A 68 -11.17 5.22 12.27
CA ASN A 68 -11.45 6.65 12.29
C ASN A 68 -10.73 7.40 11.15
N GLY A 69 -10.25 6.68 10.14
CA GLY A 69 -9.57 7.25 8.98
C GLY A 69 -10.50 8.15 8.14
N PRO A 70 -9.98 9.22 7.52
CA PRO A 70 -10.74 10.00 6.56
C PRO A 70 -11.08 9.18 5.31
N ALA A 71 -12.10 9.61 4.55
CA ALA A 71 -12.62 8.86 3.40
C ALA A 71 -11.54 8.48 2.37
N GLY A 72 -10.61 9.39 2.05
CA GLY A 72 -9.50 9.11 1.13
C GLY A 72 -8.55 8.01 1.63
N VAL A 73 -8.24 7.98 2.92
CA VAL A 73 -7.42 6.92 3.54
C VAL A 73 -8.15 5.58 3.52
N LEU A 74 -9.45 5.57 3.86
CA LEU A 74 -10.26 4.35 3.78
C LEU A 74 -10.34 3.82 2.35
N ALA A 75 -10.51 4.70 1.35
CA ALA A 75 -10.54 4.32 -0.06
C ALA A 75 -9.20 3.73 -0.54
N ALA A 76 -8.07 4.38 -0.24
CA ALA A 76 -6.74 3.86 -0.55
C ALA A 76 -6.48 2.51 0.15
N GLY A 77 -6.94 2.36 1.39
CA GLY A 77 -6.88 1.10 2.12
C GLY A 77 -7.72 -0.03 1.49
N LEU A 78 -8.86 0.29 0.89
CA LEU A 78 -9.66 -0.69 0.13
C LEU A 78 -8.93 -1.16 -1.14
N ASP A 79 -8.24 -0.26 -1.85
CA ASP A 79 -7.37 -0.67 -2.97
C ASP A 79 -6.23 -1.58 -2.48
N ALA A 80 -5.59 -1.25 -1.35
CA ALA A 80 -4.52 -2.07 -0.77
C ALA A 80 -5.02 -3.46 -0.37
N TYR A 81 -6.17 -3.56 0.30
CA TYR A 81 -6.77 -4.85 0.64
C TYR A 81 -7.15 -5.67 -0.60
N PHE A 82 -7.65 -5.01 -1.64
CA PHE A 82 -7.99 -5.67 -2.90
C PHE A 82 -6.74 -6.27 -3.58
N ILE A 83 -5.62 -5.53 -3.58
CA ILE A 83 -4.33 -6.06 -4.04
C ILE A 83 -3.92 -7.28 -3.21
N LEU A 84 -3.98 -7.17 -1.88
CA LEU A 84 -3.50 -8.18 -0.94
C LEU A 84 -4.35 -9.45 -0.86
N GLY A 85 -5.46 -9.54 -1.60
CA GLY A 85 -6.36 -10.70 -1.51
C GLY A 85 -7.17 -10.75 -0.22
N LYS A 86 -7.24 -9.63 0.53
CA LYS A 86 -7.87 -9.54 1.86
C LYS A 86 -9.33 -9.10 1.80
N GLU A 87 -9.91 -9.00 0.63
CA GLU A 87 -11.19 -8.37 0.44
C GLU A 87 -12.40 -9.17 0.96
N LEU A 88 -12.21 -10.47 1.21
CA LEU A 88 -13.19 -11.33 1.87
C LEU A 88 -13.03 -11.38 3.40
N THR A 89 -12.12 -10.59 3.96
CA THR A 89 -11.85 -10.55 5.41
C THR A 89 -12.68 -9.47 6.12
N ALA A 90 -12.82 -9.60 7.45
CA ALA A 90 -13.57 -8.64 8.27
C ALA A 90 -13.03 -7.20 8.19
N PRO A 91 -11.70 -6.95 8.15
CA PRO A 91 -11.15 -5.60 7.97
C PRO A 91 -11.62 -4.88 6.70
N PHE A 92 -11.69 -5.57 5.55
CA PHE A 92 -12.17 -4.96 4.30
C PHE A 92 -13.63 -4.52 4.43
N GLN A 93 -14.51 -5.41 4.91
CA GLN A 93 -15.94 -5.10 5.08
C GLN A 93 -16.18 -3.98 6.08
N LYS A 94 -15.35 -3.91 7.13
CA LYS A 94 -15.38 -2.83 8.09
C LYS A 94 -15.00 -1.48 7.45
N ALA A 95 -13.95 -1.45 6.64
CA ALA A 95 -13.55 -0.25 5.89
C ALA A 95 -14.63 0.20 4.90
N VAL A 96 -15.29 -0.74 4.19
CA VAL A 96 -16.44 -0.44 3.32
C VAL A 96 -17.58 0.20 4.10
N THR A 97 -17.92 -0.38 5.26
CA THR A 97 -18.99 0.13 6.13
C THR A 97 -18.67 1.56 6.59
N LYS A 98 -17.44 1.79 7.07
CA LYS A 98 -16.97 3.11 7.52
C LYS A 98 -16.97 4.14 6.40
N LEU A 99 -16.52 3.77 5.21
CA LEU A 99 -16.57 4.65 4.04
C LEU A 99 -18.02 5.02 3.68
N SER A 100 -18.95 4.06 3.78
CA SER A 100 -20.37 4.30 3.55
C SER A 100 -21.01 5.20 4.61
N GLU A 101 -20.62 5.07 5.88
CA GLU A 101 -21.06 5.97 6.97
C GLU A 101 -20.63 7.43 6.71
N LEU A 102 -19.49 7.63 6.05
CA LEU A 102 -19.02 8.96 5.62
C LEU A 102 -19.72 9.48 4.34
N GLY A 103 -20.67 8.71 3.79
CA GLY A 103 -21.42 9.09 2.59
C GLY A 103 -20.72 8.75 1.27
N PHE A 104 -19.75 7.83 1.29
CA PHE A 104 -18.92 7.50 0.15
C PHE A 104 -19.00 6.01 -0.24
N THR A 105 -18.69 5.71 -1.50
CA THR A 105 -18.62 4.34 -2.03
C THR A 105 -17.27 4.08 -2.69
N HIS A 106 -16.93 2.80 -2.88
CA HIS A 106 -15.69 2.39 -3.54
C HIS A 106 -15.98 1.47 -4.73
N GLU A 107 -15.40 1.78 -5.90
CA GLU A 107 -15.73 1.09 -7.16
C GLU A 107 -15.37 -0.40 -7.13
N LEU A 108 -14.28 -0.76 -6.42
CA LEU A 108 -13.81 -2.14 -6.34
C LEU A 108 -14.78 -3.08 -5.59
N VAL A 109 -15.66 -2.54 -4.73
CA VAL A 109 -16.66 -3.34 -4.00
C VAL A 109 -17.60 -4.04 -4.97
N SER A 110 -17.92 -3.39 -6.10
CA SER A 110 -18.87 -3.92 -7.08
C SER A 110 -18.30 -5.03 -7.98
N VAL A 111 -16.97 -5.12 -8.12
CA VAL A 111 -16.29 -6.05 -9.02
C VAL A 111 -15.61 -7.22 -8.30
N ILE A 112 -15.59 -7.16 -6.97
CA ILE A 112 -14.79 -8.01 -6.10
C ILE A 112 -14.99 -9.52 -6.28
N ASN A 113 -16.23 -9.92 -6.54
CA ASN A 113 -16.67 -11.31 -6.71
C ASN A 113 -17.26 -11.52 -8.12
N ASP A 114 -16.95 -10.65 -9.07
CA ASP A 114 -17.54 -10.66 -10.41
C ASP A 114 -16.47 -10.39 -11.47
N GLU A 115 -15.87 -11.47 -11.96
CA GLU A 115 -14.81 -11.44 -12.97
C GLU A 115 -15.23 -10.70 -14.25
N LYS A 116 -16.52 -10.76 -14.62
CA LYS A 116 -17.03 -10.06 -15.81
C LYS A 116 -17.01 -8.56 -15.58
N LYS A 117 -17.45 -8.10 -14.40
CA LYS A 117 -17.36 -6.68 -14.04
C LYS A 117 -15.92 -6.21 -13.87
N LEU A 118 -15.05 -7.04 -13.30
CA LEU A 118 -13.63 -6.74 -13.19
C LEU A 118 -13.00 -6.56 -14.58
N ALA A 119 -13.25 -7.48 -15.51
CA ALA A 119 -12.80 -7.36 -16.90
C ALA A 119 -13.36 -6.09 -17.58
N GLY A 120 -14.62 -5.75 -17.29
CA GLY A 120 -15.23 -4.49 -17.72
C GLY A 120 -14.46 -3.27 -17.22
N LEU A 121 -14.19 -3.21 -15.91
CA LEU A 121 -13.46 -2.12 -15.25
C LEU A 121 -12.03 -1.96 -15.80
N ILE A 122 -11.33 -3.07 -16.06
CA ILE A 122 -10.00 -3.07 -16.68
C ILE A 122 -10.06 -2.44 -18.07
N ARG A 123 -11.03 -2.85 -18.89
CA ARG A 123 -11.20 -2.32 -20.26
C ARG A 123 -11.51 -0.83 -20.26
N GLU A 124 -12.39 -0.39 -19.35
CA GLU A 124 -12.78 1.01 -19.23
C GLU A 124 -11.63 1.92 -18.78
N ASN A 125 -10.73 1.42 -17.94
CA ASN A 125 -9.62 2.21 -17.43
C ASN A 125 -8.39 2.18 -18.34
N LYS A 126 -8.23 1.19 -19.22
CA LYS A 126 -7.03 0.95 -20.04
C LYS A 126 -6.45 2.16 -20.78
N LEU A 127 -7.30 3.10 -21.24
CA LEU A 127 -6.86 4.24 -22.06
C LEU A 127 -6.83 5.57 -21.31
N LYS A 128 -7.27 5.59 -20.04
CA LYS A 128 -7.27 6.80 -19.24
C LYS A 128 -5.83 7.18 -18.87
N LYS A 129 -5.52 8.48 -18.90
CA LYS A 129 -4.17 9.00 -18.70
C LYS A 129 -4.00 9.84 -17.43
N THR A 130 -5.08 10.03 -16.66
CA THR A 130 -5.02 10.75 -15.38
C THR A 130 -4.19 9.97 -14.37
N GLU A 131 -3.56 10.66 -13.42
CA GLU A 131 -2.77 10.02 -12.37
C GLU A 131 -3.62 9.03 -11.56
N GLU A 132 -4.85 9.43 -11.20
CA GLU A 132 -5.82 8.55 -10.53
C GLU A 132 -6.09 7.26 -11.32
N ALA A 133 -6.21 7.36 -12.63
CA ALA A 133 -6.45 6.20 -13.47
C ALA A 133 -5.20 5.32 -13.62
N LYS A 134 -4.00 5.89 -13.60
CA LYS A 134 -2.75 5.11 -13.59
C LYS A 134 -2.63 4.29 -12.31
N ILE A 135 -2.95 4.88 -11.15
CA ILE A 135 -2.95 4.15 -9.87
C ILE A 135 -3.95 3.00 -9.93
N LEU A 136 -5.19 3.23 -10.37
CA LEU A 136 -6.19 2.16 -10.51
C LEU A 136 -5.74 1.09 -11.53
N GLN A 137 -5.15 1.48 -12.66
CA GLN A 137 -4.60 0.51 -13.62
C GLN A 137 -3.57 -0.38 -12.93
N THR A 138 -2.63 0.19 -12.17
CA THR A 138 -1.62 -0.58 -11.42
C THR A 138 -2.27 -1.50 -10.39
N VAL A 139 -3.26 -1.03 -9.61
CA VAL A 139 -4.06 -1.88 -8.69
C VAL A 139 -4.63 -3.11 -9.41
N LEU A 140 -5.25 -2.90 -10.57
CA LEU A 140 -5.87 -3.96 -11.34
C LEU A 140 -4.84 -4.94 -11.90
N LYS A 141 -3.72 -4.43 -12.45
CA LYS A 141 -2.65 -5.25 -13.00
C LYS A 141 -2.00 -6.14 -11.92
N ILE A 142 -1.68 -5.57 -10.75
CA ILE A 142 -1.10 -6.32 -9.63
C ILE A 142 -2.08 -7.42 -9.19
N ARG A 143 -3.38 -7.10 -9.10
CA ARG A 143 -4.42 -8.06 -8.73
C ARG A 143 -4.52 -9.21 -9.72
N THR A 144 -4.44 -8.93 -11.02
CA THR A 144 -4.61 -9.93 -12.08
C THR A 144 -3.31 -10.59 -12.52
N ALA A 145 -2.19 -10.32 -11.85
CA ALA A 145 -0.92 -10.97 -12.17
C ALA A 145 -0.99 -12.48 -11.90
N GLU A 146 -0.59 -13.26 -12.91
CA GLU A 146 -0.72 -14.73 -12.95
C GLU A 146 0.33 -15.42 -12.09
N ASP A 147 1.52 -14.82 -11.95
CA ASP A 147 2.63 -15.35 -11.17
C ASP A 147 3.38 -14.26 -10.39
N ASN A 148 4.39 -14.69 -9.62
CA ASN A 148 5.19 -13.79 -8.77
C ASN A 148 6.14 -12.88 -9.57
N GLU A 149 6.58 -13.30 -10.75
CA GLU A 149 7.44 -12.47 -11.61
C GLU A 149 6.62 -11.34 -12.21
N GLN A 150 5.47 -11.65 -12.80
CA GLN A 150 4.53 -10.66 -13.29
C GLN A 150 4.08 -9.73 -12.16
N ARG A 151 3.71 -10.27 -10.98
CA ARG A 151 3.29 -9.44 -9.84
C ARG A 151 4.40 -8.47 -9.42
N PHE A 152 5.65 -8.93 -9.39
CA PHE A 152 6.80 -8.08 -9.08
C PHE A 152 7.00 -6.96 -10.11
N GLU A 153 6.87 -7.27 -11.41
CA GLU A 153 6.95 -6.25 -12.46
C GLU A 153 5.82 -5.21 -12.34
N GLU A 154 4.57 -5.65 -12.13
CA GLU A 154 3.45 -4.73 -11.97
C GLU A 154 3.52 -3.90 -10.69
N ILE A 155 4.11 -4.43 -9.61
CA ILE A 155 4.42 -3.64 -8.40
C ILE A 155 5.55 -2.64 -8.69
N SER A 156 6.55 -3.02 -9.49
CA SER A 156 7.68 -2.14 -9.85
C SER A 156 7.24 -0.90 -10.65
N ASP A 157 6.11 -0.97 -11.38
CA ASP A 157 5.51 0.18 -12.07
C ASP A 157 5.16 1.33 -11.10
N LEU A 158 4.93 1.05 -9.81
CA LEU A 158 4.71 2.07 -8.79
C LEU A 158 5.92 3.02 -8.65
N CYS A 159 7.14 2.53 -8.84
CA CYS A 159 8.35 3.35 -8.75
C CYS A 159 8.44 4.40 -9.86
N ALA A 160 7.74 4.21 -10.98
CA ALA A 160 7.63 5.24 -12.04
C ALA A 160 6.71 6.41 -11.65
N MET A 161 5.95 6.27 -10.56
CA MET A 161 5.08 7.29 -9.97
C MET A 161 5.65 7.85 -8.66
N ASP A 162 6.95 7.66 -8.40
CA ASP A 162 7.63 7.96 -7.14
C ASP A 162 7.03 7.24 -5.91
N LEU A 163 6.37 6.10 -6.11
CA LEU A 163 5.76 5.29 -5.05
C LEU A 163 6.66 4.12 -4.64
N ASP A 164 7.97 4.35 -4.55
CA ASP A 164 8.96 3.34 -4.15
C ASP A 164 8.62 2.71 -2.79
N PHE A 165 8.02 3.47 -1.86
CA PHE A 165 7.66 2.99 -0.53
C PHE A 165 6.51 1.98 -0.57
N ASP A 166 5.52 2.26 -1.41
CA ASP A 166 4.40 1.37 -1.63
C ASP A 166 4.85 0.10 -2.33
N ALA A 167 5.72 0.24 -3.34
CA ALA A 167 6.30 -0.88 -4.05
C ALA A 167 7.05 -1.81 -3.08
N PHE A 168 7.92 -1.24 -2.26
CA PHE A 168 8.68 -1.98 -1.26
C PHE A 168 7.78 -2.69 -0.25
N THR A 169 6.78 -1.99 0.28
CA THR A 169 5.81 -2.55 1.24
C THR A 169 5.07 -3.76 0.64
N LEU A 170 4.61 -3.66 -0.61
CA LEU A 170 3.96 -4.78 -1.29
C LEU A 170 4.94 -5.94 -1.57
N ILE A 171 6.17 -5.65 -1.99
CA ILE A 171 7.22 -6.67 -2.19
C ILE A 171 7.45 -7.46 -0.89
N LYS A 172 7.55 -6.77 0.26
CA LYS A 172 7.69 -7.38 1.59
C LYS A 172 6.49 -8.26 1.94
N LEU A 173 5.27 -7.75 1.74
CA LEU A 173 4.04 -8.47 2.08
C LEU A 173 3.83 -9.72 1.21
N PHE A 174 4.14 -9.64 -0.08
CA PHE A 174 4.05 -10.77 -1.01
C PHE A 174 5.27 -11.70 -1.00
N LYS A 175 6.30 -11.39 -0.19
CA LYS A 175 7.56 -12.16 -0.10
C LYS A 175 8.27 -12.29 -1.45
N LEU A 176 8.31 -11.20 -2.22
CA LEU A 176 8.88 -11.16 -3.56
C LEU A 176 10.36 -10.79 -3.57
N GLU A 177 11.03 -10.78 -2.42
CA GLU A 177 12.41 -10.29 -2.32
C GLU A 177 13.43 -11.12 -3.13
N GLU A 178 13.11 -12.38 -3.42
CA GLU A 178 13.99 -13.26 -4.18
C GLU A 178 13.79 -13.17 -5.70
N VAL A 179 12.73 -12.48 -6.17
CA VAL A 179 12.44 -12.36 -7.62
C VAL A 179 13.50 -11.55 -8.34
N SER A 180 13.94 -10.41 -7.78
CA SER A 180 15.01 -9.59 -8.37
C SER A 180 15.79 -8.80 -7.33
N LYS A 181 16.90 -9.38 -6.86
CA LYS A 181 17.80 -8.76 -5.86
C LYS A 181 18.36 -7.41 -6.31
N ILE A 182 18.58 -7.23 -7.62
CA ILE A 182 19.11 -5.96 -8.16
C ILE A 182 18.06 -4.86 -8.04
N ARG A 183 16.85 -5.09 -8.55
CA ARG A 183 15.78 -4.08 -8.50
C ARG A 183 15.37 -3.74 -7.08
N ILE A 184 15.35 -4.71 -6.18
CA ILE A 184 15.05 -4.45 -4.77
C ILE A 184 16.12 -3.57 -4.13
N LYS A 185 17.40 -3.79 -4.44
CA LYS A 185 18.48 -2.91 -3.97
C LYS A 185 18.32 -1.49 -4.52
N ASP A 186 17.89 -1.33 -5.77
CA ASP A 186 17.66 0.00 -6.35
C ASP A 186 16.50 0.73 -5.65
N ILE A 187 15.39 0.03 -5.40
CA ILE A 187 14.23 0.57 -4.65
C ILE A 187 14.66 0.96 -3.23
N LEU A 188 15.37 0.06 -2.53
CA LEU A 188 15.90 0.32 -1.19
C LEU A 188 16.85 1.51 -1.17
N GLY A 189 17.78 1.61 -2.12
CA GLY A 189 18.72 2.73 -2.20
C GLY A 189 18.02 4.09 -2.34
N LYS A 190 16.96 4.16 -3.15
CA LYS A 190 16.14 5.37 -3.28
C LYS A 190 15.37 5.67 -1.99
N LEU A 191 14.78 4.66 -1.36
CA LEU A 191 14.06 4.82 -0.11
C LEU A 191 14.95 5.29 1.03
N THR A 192 16.12 4.68 1.19
CA THR A 192 17.12 5.11 2.18
C THR A 192 17.51 6.56 1.95
N ALA A 193 17.78 6.97 0.71
CA ALA A 193 18.11 8.37 0.41
C ALA A 193 16.96 9.34 0.76
N SER A 194 15.70 8.94 0.62
CA SER A 194 14.55 9.74 1.04
C SER A 194 14.40 9.78 2.57
N LEU A 195 14.55 8.65 3.25
CA LEU A 195 14.49 8.53 4.71
C LEU A 195 15.63 9.31 5.41
N GLU A 196 16.84 9.29 4.84
CA GLU A 196 18.00 10.02 5.37
C GLU A 196 17.83 11.55 5.27
N ARG A 197 17.15 12.03 4.22
CA ARG A 197 16.83 13.45 4.06
C ARG A 197 15.74 13.92 5.03
N GLY A 198 14.83 13.03 5.43
CA GLY A 198 13.74 13.28 6.38
C GLY A 198 14.08 13.05 7.86
N SER A 199 15.36 12.83 8.19
CA SER A 199 15.88 12.43 9.52
C SER A 199 15.34 11.12 10.10
N ALA A 200 14.62 10.31 9.31
CA ALA A 200 13.68 9.34 9.83
C ALA A 200 14.20 7.91 9.97
N MET A 201 15.40 7.53 9.51
CA MET A 201 16.02 6.22 9.82
C MET A 201 17.39 6.05 9.14
N LYS A 202 18.47 5.95 9.91
CA LYS A 202 19.84 5.66 9.41
C LYS A 202 20.28 4.19 9.58
N ALA A 203 19.47 3.33 10.21
CA ALA A 203 19.96 2.08 10.78
C ALA A 203 19.21 0.79 10.36
N PHE A 204 18.24 0.87 9.46
CA PHE A 204 17.31 -0.26 9.20
C PHE A 204 17.50 -1.03 7.89
N LEU A 205 18.24 -0.48 6.94
CA LEU A 205 18.39 -0.99 5.58
C LEU A 205 19.86 -1.12 5.23
#